data_AF-A0A8T3S6E2-F1
#
_entry.id   AF-A0A8T3S6E2-F1
#
_cell.length_a   1.000
_cell.length_b   1.000
_cell.length_c   1.000
_cell.angle_alpha   90.00
_cell.angle_beta   90.00
_cell.angle_gamma   90.00
#
_symmetry.space_group_name_H-M   'P 1'
#
loop_
_entity.id
_entity.type
_entity.pdbx_description
1 polymer ?
#
loop_
_entity_poly.entity_id
_entity_poly.type
_entity_poly.pdbx_seq_one_letter_code
_entity_poly.pdbx_strand_id
1 'polypeptide(L)'
;MTRAPAPRTDYAVSVSGSAPGPNVPQRVGRALWLPMLAMAIMAFPIGLALGVVRAGMIGSGADPQLVAATGNFGTAAMFVGFASVFAAISFAIARILGVFRTGGGTVQEAAGTAVQTLRMPSTAKAFLALMMLAMMALVAAVIGHVIVGIGLASGDLALAIGEQWAIWLEGVRRVGVATYLLAISLGLATIVVVLRFQTVRLRELPTETAG
;
A
#
# COMPACT_ATOMS: atom_id res chain seq x y z
N MET A 1 -36.54 -2.17 31.49
CA MET A 1 -35.39 -2.60 30.67
C MET A 1 -35.89 -2.87 29.25
N THR A 2 -35.98 -1.83 28.42
CA THR A 2 -36.35 -1.95 27.01
C THR A 2 -35.15 -2.48 26.23
N ARG A 3 -35.33 -3.63 25.59
CA ARG A 3 -34.31 -4.28 24.77
C ARG A 3 -34.02 -3.36 23.58
N ALA A 4 -32.77 -2.91 23.42
CA ALA A 4 -32.36 -2.16 22.24
C ALA A 4 -32.78 -2.93 20.97
N PRO A 5 -33.35 -2.26 19.95
CA PRO A 5 -33.77 -2.92 18.73
C PRO A 5 -32.58 -3.67 18.11
N ALA A 6 -32.82 -4.93 17.71
CA ALA A 6 -31.79 -5.75 17.07
C ALA A 6 -31.34 -5.05 15.77
N PRO A 7 -30.03 -4.87 15.53
CA PRO A 7 -29.56 -4.18 14.33
C PRO A 7 -29.95 -5.02 13.10
N ARG A 8 -30.89 -4.50 12.31
CA ARG A 8 -31.23 -5.05 10.98
C ARG A 8 -30.05 -4.82 10.05
N THR A 9 -29.04 -5.68 10.02
CA THR A 9 -27.88 -5.35 9.19
C THR A 9 -27.20 -6.56 8.56
N ASP A 10 -27.04 -6.49 7.24
CA ASP A 10 -26.11 -7.30 6.43
C ASP A 10 -24.63 -7.11 6.82
N TYR A 11 -24.35 -6.42 7.94
CA TYR A 11 -23.02 -5.99 8.34
C TYR A 11 -22.67 -6.52 9.73
N ALA A 12 -21.47 -7.10 9.85
CA ALA A 12 -20.95 -7.52 11.14
C ALA A 12 -20.43 -6.31 11.93
N VAL A 13 -21.08 -5.99 13.05
CA VAL A 13 -20.77 -4.80 13.88
C VAL A 13 -20.21 -5.16 15.26
N SER A 14 -19.54 -4.20 15.90
CA SER A 14 -19.18 -4.19 17.31
C SER A 14 -19.79 -2.95 17.96
N VAL A 15 -20.44 -3.13 19.10
CA VAL A 15 -21.11 -2.05 19.84
C VAL A 15 -20.24 -1.62 21.02
N SER A 16 -20.06 -0.30 21.18
CA SER A 16 -19.32 0.29 22.30
C SER A 16 -20.03 1.54 22.82
N GLY A 17 -19.75 1.90 24.08
CA GLY A 17 -20.26 3.14 24.68
C GLY A 17 -19.55 4.41 24.17
N SER A 18 -18.44 4.25 23.45
CA SER A 18 -17.66 5.36 22.93
C SER A 18 -17.09 5.12 21.53
N ALA A 19 -16.70 6.21 20.87
CA ALA A 19 -16.13 6.21 19.54
C ALA A 19 -14.79 5.46 19.53
N PRO A 20 -14.61 4.50 18.61
CA PRO A 20 -13.38 3.74 18.57
C PRO A 20 -12.21 4.61 18.08
N GLY A 21 -11.07 4.51 18.76
CA GLY A 21 -9.81 5.03 18.24
C GLY A 21 -9.33 4.30 16.97
N PRO A 22 -8.27 4.84 16.32
CA PRO A 22 -7.68 4.23 15.15
C PRO A 22 -7.00 2.90 15.48
N ASN A 23 -7.23 1.89 14.66
CA ASN A 23 -6.54 0.60 14.75
C ASN A 23 -5.10 0.67 14.22
N VAL A 24 -4.33 -0.42 14.36
CA VAL A 24 -2.90 -0.46 13.97
C VAL A 24 -2.68 -0.03 12.50
N PRO A 25 -3.33 -0.63 11.48
CA PRO A 25 -3.17 -0.20 10.09
C PRO A 25 -3.45 1.29 9.86
N GLN A 26 -4.43 1.85 10.56
CA GLN A 26 -4.81 3.27 10.42
C GLN A 26 -3.77 4.21 11.04
N ARG A 27 -3.19 3.83 12.18
CA ARG A 27 -2.09 4.59 12.81
C ARG A 27 -0.84 4.57 11.94
N VAL A 28 -0.46 3.39 11.46
CA VAL A 28 0.66 3.22 10.53
C VAL A 28 0.42 4.02 9.25
N GLY A 29 -0.80 3.92 8.69
CA GLY A 29 -1.18 4.67 7.50
C GLY A 29 -1.04 6.19 7.66
N ARG A 30 -1.41 6.71 8.84
CA ARG A 30 -1.24 8.14 9.16
C ARG A 30 0.22 8.56 9.23
N ALA A 31 1.10 7.72 9.74
CA ALA A 31 2.52 8.03 9.91
C ALA A 31 3.33 7.87 8.61
N LEU A 32 3.05 6.83 7.82
CA LEU A 32 3.93 6.40 6.73
C LEU A 32 3.53 6.89 5.33
N TRP A 33 2.29 7.37 5.11
CA TRP A 33 1.87 7.76 3.76
C TRP A 33 2.76 8.86 3.15
N LEU A 34 3.10 9.89 3.92
CA LEU A 34 3.86 11.03 3.44
C LEU A 34 5.36 10.71 3.27
N PRO A 35 6.04 10.04 4.23
CA PRO A 35 7.41 9.57 4.00
C PRO A 35 7.55 8.69 2.75
N MET A 36 6.61 7.78 2.52
CA MET A 36 6.64 6.95 1.32
C MET A 36 6.42 7.77 0.05
N LEU A 37 5.53 8.76 0.07
CA LEU A 37 5.38 9.67 -1.07
C LEU A 37 6.67 10.46 -1.35
N ALA A 38 7.34 10.95 -0.31
CA ALA A 38 8.61 11.65 -0.44
C ALA A 38 9.70 10.74 -1.03
N MET A 39 9.80 9.49 -0.56
CA MET A 39 10.72 8.49 -1.11
C MET A 39 10.47 8.25 -2.60
N ALA A 40 9.20 8.16 -3.02
CA ALA A 40 8.87 8.03 -4.44
C ALA A 40 9.36 9.22 -5.27
N ILE A 41 9.10 10.44 -4.79
CA ILE A 41 9.51 11.69 -5.45
C ILE A 41 11.04 11.77 -5.59
N MET A 42 11.80 11.22 -4.64
CA MET A 42 13.26 11.19 -4.69
C MET A 42 13.81 10.06 -5.57
N ALA A 43 13.20 8.88 -5.53
CA ALA A 43 13.72 7.69 -6.19
C ALA A 43 13.60 7.73 -7.72
N PHE A 44 12.51 8.28 -8.27
CA PHE A 44 12.34 8.38 -9.73
C PHE A 44 13.40 9.27 -10.39
N PRO A 45 13.73 10.48 -9.89
CA PRO A 45 14.85 11.27 -10.38
C PRO A 45 16.19 10.55 -10.34
N ILE A 46 16.46 9.78 -9.28
CA ILE A 46 17.69 8.97 -9.17
C ILE A 46 17.73 7.92 -10.29
N GLY A 47 16.63 7.19 -10.49
CA GLY A 47 16.52 6.21 -11.57
C GLY A 47 16.70 6.84 -12.96
N LEU A 48 16.12 8.03 -13.17
CA LEU A 48 16.29 8.81 -14.41
C LEU A 48 17.75 9.21 -14.63
N ALA A 49 18.41 9.76 -13.60
CA ALA A 49 19.81 10.16 -13.67
C ALA A 49 20.72 8.96 -14.00
N LEU A 50 20.49 7.81 -13.37
CA LEU A 50 21.21 6.58 -13.70
C LEU A 50 20.95 6.11 -15.14
N GLY A 51 19.73 6.31 -15.66
CA GLY A 51 19.41 6.08 -17.07
C GLY A 51 20.22 6.96 -18.02
N VAL A 52 20.37 8.25 -17.71
CA VAL A 52 21.20 9.19 -18.48
C VAL A 52 22.67 8.78 -18.43
N VAL A 53 23.20 8.46 -17.24
CA VAL A 53 24.58 8.00 -17.07
C VAL A 53 24.82 6.73 -17.90
N ARG A 54 23.93 5.75 -17.82
CA ARG A 54 24.02 4.51 -18.60
C ARG A 54 24.02 4.77 -20.11
N ALA A 55 23.16 5.67 -20.59
CA ALA A 55 23.13 6.04 -22.01
C ALA A 55 24.45 6.68 -22.47
N GLY A 56 25.03 7.55 -21.65
CA GLY A 56 26.35 8.14 -21.91
C GLY A 56 27.45 7.09 -21.97
N MET A 57 27.45 6.13 -21.04
CA MET A 57 28.40 5.02 -21.03
C MET A 57 28.33 4.18 -22.31
N ILE A 58 27.11 3.84 -22.76
CA ILE A 58 26.89 3.12 -24.03
C ILE A 58 27.45 3.92 -25.20
N GLY A 59 27.14 5.22 -25.29
CA GLY A 59 27.62 6.09 -26.36
C GLY A 59 29.15 6.23 -26.41
N SER A 60 29.81 6.16 -25.25
CA SER A 60 31.27 6.23 -25.14
C SER A 60 32.01 4.90 -25.34
N GLY A 61 31.28 3.78 -25.51
CA GLY A 61 31.89 2.46 -25.60
C GLY A 61 32.51 1.96 -24.30
N ALA A 62 31.94 2.34 -23.15
CA ALA A 62 32.39 1.88 -21.84
C ALA A 62 32.26 0.36 -21.67
N ASP A 63 32.91 -0.18 -20.64
CA ASP A 63 32.87 -1.60 -20.30
C ASP A 63 31.41 -2.12 -20.21
N PRO A 64 31.04 -3.16 -20.97
CA PRO A 64 29.71 -3.77 -20.94
C PRO A 64 29.26 -4.20 -19.53
N GLN A 65 30.17 -4.65 -18.66
CA GLN A 65 29.79 -5.07 -17.30
C GLN A 65 29.33 -3.87 -16.48
N LEU A 66 30.06 -2.75 -16.52
CA LEU A 66 29.67 -1.50 -15.85
C LEU A 66 28.37 -0.92 -16.42
N VAL A 67 28.14 -1.03 -17.73
CA VAL A 67 26.86 -0.62 -18.37
C VAL A 67 25.69 -1.46 -17.83
N ALA A 68 25.88 -2.77 -17.71
CA ALA A 68 24.88 -3.68 -17.17
C ALA A 68 24.64 -3.48 -15.67
N ALA A 69 25.69 -3.22 -14.89
CA ALA A 69 25.60 -2.89 -13.47
C ALA A 69 24.77 -1.62 -13.24
N THR A 70 25.07 -0.55 -14.00
CA THR A 70 24.33 0.72 -13.93
C THR A 70 22.86 0.54 -14.31
N GLY A 71 22.56 -0.33 -15.27
CA GLY A 71 21.18 -0.69 -15.62
C GLY A 71 20.42 -1.36 -14.46
N ASN A 72 21.09 -2.23 -13.71
CA ASN A 72 20.51 -2.87 -12.52
C ASN A 72 20.27 -1.86 -11.40
N PHE A 73 21.21 -0.96 -11.11
CA PHE A 73 21.01 0.11 -10.12
C PHE A 73 19.89 1.08 -10.51
N GLY A 74 19.84 1.49 -11.78
CA GLY A 74 18.77 2.34 -12.31
C GLY A 74 17.40 1.68 -12.14
N THR A 75 17.32 0.38 -12.45
CA THR A 75 16.11 -0.42 -12.24
C THR A 75 15.74 -0.46 -10.77
N ALA A 76 16.67 -0.82 -9.87
CA ALA A 76 16.43 -0.86 -8.44
C ALA A 76 15.88 0.49 -7.91
N ALA A 77 16.49 1.62 -8.29
CA ALA A 77 16.04 2.96 -7.91
C ALA A 77 14.60 3.24 -8.37
N MET A 78 14.27 2.97 -9.63
CA MET A 78 12.90 3.14 -10.15
C MET A 78 11.88 2.28 -9.38
N PHE A 79 12.26 1.07 -8.98
CA PHE A 79 11.37 0.17 -8.24
C PHE A 79 11.21 0.53 -6.77
N VAL A 80 12.23 1.10 -6.13
CA VAL A 80 12.05 1.80 -4.85
C VAL A 80 10.99 2.90 -5.02
N GLY A 81 11.03 3.65 -6.12
CA GLY A 81 10.01 4.64 -6.47
C GLY A 81 8.60 4.04 -6.55
N PHE A 82 8.40 3.00 -7.37
CA PHE A 82 7.11 2.33 -7.51
C PHE A 82 6.59 1.73 -6.20
N ALA A 83 7.43 1.01 -5.47
CA ALA A 83 7.06 0.43 -4.17
C ALA A 83 6.63 1.53 -3.18
N SER A 84 7.34 2.66 -3.18
CA SER A 84 7.04 3.81 -2.32
C SER A 84 5.71 4.48 -2.70
N VAL A 85 5.40 4.64 -4.00
CA VAL A 85 4.08 5.15 -4.45
C VAL A 85 2.95 4.23 -3.99
N PHE A 86 3.08 2.93 -4.23
CA PHE A 86 2.04 1.99 -3.88
C PHE A 86 1.85 1.86 -2.37
N ALA A 87 2.94 1.94 -1.59
CA ALA A 87 2.90 2.05 -0.14
C ALA A 87 2.16 3.32 0.30
N ALA A 88 2.50 4.48 -0.27
CA ALA A 88 1.87 5.76 0.05
C ALA A 88 0.36 5.71 -0.18
N ILE A 89 -0.08 5.19 -1.33
CA ILE A 89 -1.51 5.02 -1.66
C ILE A 89 -2.19 4.10 -0.65
N SER A 90 -1.57 2.97 -0.31
CA SER A 90 -2.17 2.00 0.62
C SER A 90 -2.28 2.53 2.04
N PHE A 91 -1.25 3.25 2.50
CA PHE A 91 -1.27 3.94 3.77
C PHE A 91 -2.28 5.09 3.79
N ALA A 92 -2.45 5.80 2.67
CA ALA A 92 -3.50 6.81 2.53
C ALA A 92 -4.91 6.18 2.61
N ILE A 93 -5.15 5.04 1.96
CA ILE A 93 -6.41 4.28 2.07
C ILE A 93 -6.66 3.90 3.54
N ALA A 94 -5.66 3.32 4.22
CA ALA A 94 -5.78 2.97 5.63
C ALA A 94 -6.09 4.21 6.50
N ARG A 95 -5.42 5.34 6.24
CA ARG A 95 -5.69 6.62 6.91
C ARG A 95 -7.14 7.09 6.69
N ILE A 96 -7.64 7.05 5.46
CA ILE A 96 -9.02 7.44 5.10
C ILE A 96 -10.04 6.56 5.84
N LEU A 97 -9.84 5.25 5.83
CA LEU A 97 -10.68 4.30 6.57
C LEU A 97 -10.66 4.58 8.09
N GLY A 98 -9.53 5.05 8.60
CA GLY A 98 -9.40 5.51 9.99
C GLY A 98 -10.27 6.72 10.29
N VAL A 99 -10.28 7.72 9.41
CA VAL A 99 -11.12 8.91 9.54
C VAL A 99 -12.60 8.53 9.55
N PHE A 100 -13.04 7.63 8.66
CA PHE A 100 -14.44 7.17 8.67
C PHE A 100 -14.80 6.39 9.93
N ARG A 101 -13.89 5.54 10.41
CA ARG A 101 -14.09 4.77 11.65
C ARG A 101 -14.28 5.69 12.85
N THR A 102 -13.38 6.65 13.06
CA THR A 102 -13.42 7.56 14.21
C THR A 102 -14.58 8.55 14.06
N GLY A 103 -14.70 9.18 12.88
CA GLY A 103 -15.71 10.21 12.62
C GLY A 103 -17.15 9.68 12.68
N GLY A 104 -17.38 8.49 12.11
CA GLY A 104 -18.67 7.82 12.22
C GLY A 104 -19.04 7.45 13.66
N GLY A 105 -18.04 7.12 14.49
CA GLY A 105 -18.24 6.86 15.92
C GLY A 105 -18.62 8.12 16.69
N THR A 106 -17.91 9.22 16.46
CA THR A 106 -18.16 10.50 17.15
C THR A 106 -19.54 11.08 16.83
N VAL A 107 -20.06 10.86 15.61
CA VAL A 107 -21.41 11.29 15.25
C VAL A 107 -22.48 10.49 16.01
N GLN A 108 -22.28 9.18 16.16
CA GLN A 108 -23.21 8.31 16.92
C GLN A 108 -23.18 8.64 18.42
N GLU A 109 -22.00 8.90 18.98
CA GLU A 109 -21.79 9.39 20.34
C GLU A 109 -22.54 10.71 20.59
N ALA A 110 -22.38 11.68 19.67
CA ALA A 110 -23.04 12.98 19.77
C ALA A 110 -24.57 12.89 19.70
N ALA A 111 -25.09 11.87 19.03
CA ALA A 111 -26.52 11.57 18.98
C ALA A 111 -27.04 10.85 20.25
N GLY A 112 -26.17 10.56 21.23
CA GLY A 112 -26.55 9.86 22.47
C GLY A 112 -26.88 8.38 22.26
N THR A 113 -26.47 7.80 21.13
CA THR A 113 -26.74 6.40 20.78
C THR A 113 -25.54 5.52 21.03
N ALA A 114 -25.75 4.21 21.23
CA ALA A 114 -24.65 3.27 21.34
C ALA A 114 -23.85 3.22 20.02
N VAL A 115 -22.53 3.35 20.11
CA VAL A 115 -21.68 3.44 18.92
C VAL A 115 -21.56 2.07 18.27
N GLN A 116 -22.08 1.93 17.06
CA GLN A 116 -21.89 0.76 16.22
C GLN A 116 -20.71 0.99 15.28
N THR A 117 -19.78 0.05 15.31
CA THR A 117 -18.58 0.08 14.49
C THR A 117 -18.51 -1.15 13.61
N LEU A 118 -18.27 -0.95 12.31
CA LEU A 118 -18.09 -2.06 11.38
C LEU A 118 -16.85 -2.90 11.76
N ARG A 119 -17.02 -4.22 11.89
CA ARG A 119 -15.90 -5.15 11.99
C ARG A 119 -15.16 -5.20 10.66
N MET A 120 -13.86 -5.48 10.72
CA MET A 120 -13.02 -5.45 9.52
C MET A 120 -13.57 -6.38 8.41
N PRO A 121 -14.01 -5.84 7.26
CA PRO A 121 -14.58 -6.66 6.19
C PRO A 121 -13.49 -7.53 5.55
N SER A 122 -13.91 -8.60 4.86
CA SER A 122 -12.99 -9.53 4.18
C SER A 122 -12.11 -8.84 3.15
N THR A 123 -12.66 -7.87 2.41
CA THR A 123 -11.93 -7.03 1.46
C THR A 123 -10.76 -6.28 2.09
N ALA A 124 -10.94 -5.79 3.32
CA ALA A 124 -9.88 -5.09 4.05
C ALA A 124 -8.75 -6.04 4.47
N LYS A 125 -9.10 -7.26 4.88
CA LYS A 125 -8.12 -8.30 5.22
C LYS A 125 -7.32 -8.73 3.99
N ALA A 126 -8.01 -8.95 2.87
CA ALA A 126 -7.40 -9.31 1.60
C ALA A 126 -6.48 -8.20 1.08
N PHE A 127 -6.91 -6.93 1.17
CA PHE A 127 -6.07 -5.77 0.89
C PHE A 127 -4.76 -5.79 1.68
N LEU A 128 -4.82 -5.94 3.00
CA LEU A 128 -3.60 -5.97 3.83
C LEU A 128 -2.68 -7.14 3.48
N ALA A 129 -3.24 -8.34 3.32
CA ALA A 129 -2.46 -9.54 3.00
C ALA A 129 -1.76 -9.43 1.64
N LEU A 130 -2.49 -9.00 0.60
CA LEU A 130 -1.93 -8.85 -0.74
C LEU A 130 -0.94 -7.69 -0.82
N MET A 131 -1.18 -6.59 -0.10
CA MET A 131 -0.24 -5.49 0.01
C MET A 131 1.09 -5.97 0.63
N MET A 132 1.04 -6.76 1.70
CA MET A 132 2.25 -7.33 2.31
C MET A 132 3.01 -8.23 1.34
N LEU A 133 2.31 -9.16 0.67
CA LEU A 133 2.91 -10.05 -0.31
C LEU A 133 3.57 -9.27 -1.47
N ALA A 134 2.84 -8.30 -2.02
CA ALA A 134 3.33 -7.46 -3.10
C ALA A 134 4.57 -6.65 -2.66
N MET A 135 4.55 -6.08 -1.46
CA MET A 135 5.69 -5.33 -0.93
C MET A 135 6.92 -6.22 -0.76
N MET A 136 6.76 -7.43 -0.22
CA MET A 136 7.86 -8.38 -0.10
C MET A 136 8.47 -8.72 -1.47
N ALA A 137 7.63 -8.98 -2.47
CA ALA A 137 8.10 -9.27 -3.83
C ALA A 137 8.87 -8.09 -4.44
N LEU A 138 8.36 -6.86 -4.30
CA LEU A 138 9.01 -5.66 -4.82
C LEU A 138 10.33 -5.36 -4.11
N VAL A 139 10.38 -5.47 -2.79
CA VAL A 139 11.60 -5.27 -2.00
C VAL A 139 12.64 -6.34 -2.33
N ALA A 140 12.23 -7.61 -2.46
CA ALA A 140 13.13 -8.68 -2.87
C ALA A 140 13.70 -8.43 -4.28
N ALA A 141 12.87 -7.95 -5.22
CA ALA A 141 13.33 -7.61 -6.56
C ALA A 141 14.33 -6.44 -6.56
N VAL A 142 14.08 -5.39 -5.75
CA VAL A 142 15.01 -4.26 -5.57
C VAL A 142 16.35 -4.76 -5.03
N ILE A 143 16.33 -5.53 -3.94
CA ILE A 143 17.55 -6.08 -3.33
C ILE A 143 18.29 -6.97 -4.35
N GLY A 144 17.58 -7.82 -5.08
CA GLY A 144 18.15 -8.66 -6.12
C GLY A 144 18.85 -7.86 -7.21
N HIS A 145 18.24 -6.78 -7.71
CA HIS A 145 18.89 -5.91 -8.69
C HIS A 145 20.13 -5.22 -8.12
N VAL A 146 20.12 -4.80 -6.85
CA VAL A 146 21.31 -4.22 -6.21
C VAL A 146 22.43 -5.25 -6.11
N ILE A 147 22.14 -6.48 -5.66
CA ILE A 147 23.14 -7.56 -5.54
C ILE A 147 23.74 -7.89 -6.91
N VAL A 148 22.90 -8.06 -7.94
CA VAL A 148 23.37 -8.33 -9.32
C VAL A 148 24.20 -7.16 -9.85
N GLY A 149 23.76 -5.92 -9.59
CA GLY A 149 24.50 -4.73 -9.98
C GLY A 149 25.89 -4.65 -9.34
N ILE A 150 25.99 -4.95 -8.04
CA ILE A 150 27.28 -5.00 -7.32
C ILE A 150 28.18 -6.08 -7.91
N GLY A 151 27.68 -7.31 -8.08
CA GLY A 151 28.47 -8.42 -8.60
C GLY A 151 28.98 -8.19 -10.03
N LEU A 152 28.19 -7.51 -10.88
CA LEU A 152 28.64 -7.10 -12.22
C LEU A 152 29.70 -5.99 -12.14
N ALA A 153 29.54 -5.02 -11.24
CA ALA A 153 30.50 -3.91 -11.09
C ALA A 153 31.84 -4.35 -10.49
N SER A 154 31.85 -5.38 -9.65
CA SER A 154 33.07 -5.96 -9.07
C SER A 154 33.76 -6.98 -9.97
N GLY A 155 33.10 -7.41 -11.07
CA GLY A 155 33.59 -8.49 -11.93
C GLY A 155 33.40 -9.90 -11.36
N ASP A 156 32.77 -10.03 -10.19
CA ASP A 156 32.49 -11.33 -9.54
C ASP A 156 31.38 -12.11 -10.25
N LEU A 157 30.52 -11.43 -11.00
CA LEU A 157 29.41 -12.02 -11.74
C LEU A 157 29.62 -11.89 -13.24
N ALA A 158 29.58 -13.02 -13.95
CA ALA A 158 29.63 -13.01 -15.41
C ALA A 158 28.38 -12.34 -16.00
N LEU A 159 28.56 -11.59 -17.10
CA LEU A 159 27.50 -10.81 -17.75
C LEU A 159 26.27 -11.67 -18.08
N ALA A 160 26.46 -12.85 -18.67
CA ALA A 160 25.38 -13.76 -19.03
C ALA A 160 24.54 -14.22 -17.81
N ILE A 161 25.19 -14.42 -16.66
CA ILE A 161 24.49 -14.78 -15.42
C ILE A 161 23.71 -13.58 -14.89
N GLY A 162 24.30 -12.38 -14.94
CA GLY A 162 23.62 -11.14 -14.57
C GLY A 162 22.37 -10.85 -15.40
N GLU A 163 22.44 -11.06 -16.71
CA GLU A 163 21.29 -10.93 -17.62
C GLU A 163 20.18 -11.93 -17.29
N GLN A 164 20.54 -13.20 -17.03
CA GLN A 164 19.58 -14.22 -16.62
C GLN A 164 18.86 -13.84 -15.33
N TRP A 165 19.58 -13.31 -14.33
CA TRP A 165 18.96 -12.82 -13.10
C TRP A 165 18.06 -11.62 -13.34
N ALA A 166 18.45 -10.69 -14.21
CA ALA A 166 17.61 -9.53 -14.54
C ALA A 166 16.25 -9.95 -15.12
N ILE A 167 16.22 -11.00 -15.94
CA ILE A 167 14.97 -11.58 -16.49
C ILE A 167 14.08 -12.14 -15.37
N TRP A 168 14.65 -12.92 -14.44
CA TRP A 168 13.89 -13.46 -13.30
C TRP A 168 13.34 -12.36 -12.39
N LEU A 169 14.17 -11.37 -12.07
CA LEU A 169 13.79 -10.23 -11.23
C LEU A 169 12.70 -9.39 -11.90
N GLU A 170 12.73 -9.27 -13.23
CA GLU A 170 11.64 -8.65 -13.99
C GLU A 170 10.32 -9.43 -13.85
N GLY A 171 10.35 -10.76 -13.88
CA GLY A 171 9.18 -11.60 -13.64
C GLY A 171 8.56 -11.35 -12.26
N VAL A 172 9.39 -11.46 -11.21
CA VAL A 172 8.97 -11.23 -9.80
C VAL A 172 8.31 -9.87 -9.65
N ARG A 173 8.90 -8.86 -10.29
CA ARG A 173 8.46 -7.48 -10.24
C ARG A 173 7.13 -7.23 -10.93
N ARG A 174 6.93 -7.77 -12.13
CA ARG A 174 5.64 -7.66 -12.84
C ARG A 174 4.51 -8.29 -12.02
N VAL A 175 4.76 -9.45 -11.42
CA VAL A 175 3.83 -10.11 -10.51
C VAL A 175 3.58 -9.24 -9.28
N GLY A 176 4.64 -8.74 -8.64
CA GLY A 176 4.55 -7.87 -7.47
C GLY A 176 3.72 -6.62 -7.73
N VAL A 177 3.94 -5.92 -8.85
CA VAL A 177 3.14 -4.75 -9.26
C VAL A 177 1.66 -5.13 -9.45
N ALA A 178 1.38 -6.20 -10.19
CA ALA A 178 0.01 -6.65 -10.44
C ALA A 178 -0.73 -7.01 -9.14
N THR A 179 -0.06 -7.73 -8.22
CA THR A 179 -0.60 -8.04 -6.90
C THR A 179 -0.86 -6.77 -6.09
N TYR A 180 0.00 -5.76 -6.20
CA TYR A 180 -0.17 -4.49 -5.51
C TYR A 180 -1.39 -3.71 -6.03
N LEU A 181 -1.56 -3.62 -7.34
CA LEU A 181 -2.73 -2.97 -7.96
C LEU A 181 -4.04 -3.67 -7.59
N LEU A 182 -4.03 -5.00 -7.53
CA LEU A 182 -5.15 -5.77 -7.00
C LEU A 182 -5.44 -5.44 -5.53
N ALA A 183 -4.40 -5.36 -4.69
CA ALA A 183 -4.54 -4.98 -3.28
C ALA A 183 -5.17 -3.59 -3.14
N ILE A 184 -4.68 -2.59 -3.87
CA ILE A 184 -5.23 -1.23 -3.88
C ILE A 184 -6.70 -1.24 -4.28
N SER A 185 -7.07 -2.02 -5.32
CA SER A 185 -8.47 -2.15 -5.75
C SER A 185 -9.37 -2.69 -4.64
N LEU A 186 -8.90 -3.66 -3.86
CA LEU A 186 -9.61 -4.17 -2.67
C LEU A 186 -9.66 -3.14 -1.52
N GLY A 187 -8.63 -2.32 -1.37
CA GLY A 187 -8.61 -1.18 -0.46
C GLY A 187 -9.69 -0.15 -0.80
N LEU A 188 -9.85 0.18 -2.09
CA LEU A 188 -10.91 1.05 -2.58
C LEU A 188 -12.29 0.41 -2.41
N ALA A 189 -12.44 -0.88 -2.71
CA ALA A 189 -13.70 -1.61 -2.45
C ALA A 189 -14.07 -1.60 -0.95
N THR A 190 -13.07 -1.67 -0.07
CA THR A 190 -13.27 -1.52 1.38
C THR A 190 -13.83 -0.16 1.75
N ILE A 191 -13.34 0.92 1.12
CA ILE A 191 -13.90 2.27 1.32
C ILE A 191 -15.39 2.29 0.96
N VAL A 192 -15.79 1.69 -0.16
CA VAL A 192 -17.20 1.60 -0.56
C VAL A 192 -18.05 0.88 0.50
N VAL A 193 -17.59 -0.26 1.01
CA VAL A 193 -18.28 -1.00 2.07
C VAL A 193 -18.45 -0.16 3.33
N VAL A 194 -17.39 0.55 3.75
CA VAL A 194 -17.43 1.44 4.92
C VAL A 194 -18.40 2.59 4.70
N LEU A 195 -18.38 3.24 3.53
CA LEU A 195 -19.28 4.35 3.22
C LEU A 195 -20.76 3.92 3.18
N ARG A 196 -21.05 2.72 2.67
CA ARG A 196 -22.42 2.16 2.71
C ARG A 196 -22.87 1.94 4.14
N PHE A 197 -22.02 1.34 4.97
CA PHE A 197 -22.29 1.16 6.40
C PHE A 197 -22.56 2.51 7.10
N GLN A 198 -21.70 3.51 6.89
CA GLN A 198 -21.87 4.84 7.48
C GLN A 198 -23.19 5.50 7.04
N THR A 199 -23.56 5.39 5.76
CA THR A 199 -24.82 5.93 5.24
C THR A 199 -26.04 5.28 5.90
N VAL A 200 -26.05 3.95 6.06
CA VAL A 200 -27.13 3.24 6.76
C VAL A 200 -27.23 3.73 8.20
N ARG A 201 -26.09 3.77 8.90
CA ARG A 201 -26.03 4.15 10.31
C ARG A 201 -26.52 5.58 10.55
N LEU A 202 -26.15 6.53 9.68
CA LEU A 202 -26.63 7.91 9.75
C LEU A 202 -28.16 8.03 9.57
N ARG A 203 -28.77 7.17 8.75
CA ARG A 203 -30.23 7.16 8.53
C ARG A 203 -31.01 6.59 9.71
N GLU A 204 -30.40 5.70 10.49
CA GLU A 204 -31.03 5.07 11.65
C GLU A 204 -30.98 5.95 12.92
N LEU A 205 -30.05 6.91 12.98
CA LEU A 205 -29.88 7.77 14.16
C LEU A 205 -31.15 8.54 14.57
N PRO A 206 -31.87 9.25 13.67
CA PRO A 206 -33.05 10.00 14.08
C PRO A 206 -34.16 9.11 14.64
N THR A 207 -34.30 7.89 14.12
CA THR A 207 -35.33 6.94 14.57
C THR A 207 -35.04 6.36 15.95
N GLU A 208 -33.77 6.25 16.33
CA GLU A 208 -33.39 5.75 17.66
C GLU A 208 -33.47 6.83 18.74
N THR A 209 -33.32 8.10 18.37
CA THR A 209 -33.49 9.23 19.31
C THR A 209 -34.94 9.64 19.54
N ALA A 210 -35.87 9.20 18.68
CA ALA A 210 -37.29 9.56 18.75
C ALA A 210 -38.16 8.59 19.57
N GLY A 211 -37.60 7.50 20.08
CA GLY A 211 -38.27 6.49 20.91
C GLY A 211 -37.67 6.40 22.30
#